data_AF-A0A2G5B1L4-F1
#
_entry.id   AF-A0A2G5B1L4-F1
#
_cell.length_a   1.000
_cell.length_b   1.000
_cell.length_c   1.000
_cell.angle_alpha   90.00
_cell.angle_beta   90.00
_cell.angle_gamma   90.00
#
_symmetry.space_group_name_H-M   'P 1'
#
loop_
_entity.id
_entity.type
_entity.pdbx_description
1 polymer ?
#
loop_
_entity_poly.entity_id
_entity_poly.type
_entity_poly.pdbx_seq_one_letter_code
_entity_poly.pdbx_strand_id
1 'polypeptide(L)' 'NLTAHVQPMDAGIIHSMKCKYRYEFLTRAVKHSITNNDDVFAIDQLQAMQLIKLAWLEVTVMTITNCWYKTGIMP' A
#
# COMPACT_ATOMS: atom_id res chain seq x y z
N ASN A 1 -0.88 7.72 19.07
CA ASN A 1 -0.24 6.41 18.86
C ASN A 1 1.26 6.60 19.02
N LEU A 2 1.89 5.95 20.01
CA LEU A 2 3.33 6.08 20.28
C LEU A 2 4.19 5.51 19.15
N THR A 3 3.74 4.42 18.50
CA THR A 3 4.56 3.71 17.51
C THR A 3 4.91 4.57 16.30
N ALA A 4 3.97 5.40 15.82
CA ALA A 4 4.19 6.32 14.71
C ALA A 4 5.25 7.42 14.99
N HIS A 5 5.64 7.63 16.25
CA HIS A 5 6.70 8.56 16.62
C HIS A 5 8.09 7.92 16.66
N VAL A 6 8.18 6.59 16.81
CA VAL A 6 9.46 5.88 17.02
C VAL A 6 9.72 4.77 16.00
N GLN A 7 8.74 4.42 15.16
CA GLN A 7 8.84 3.35 14.15
C GLN A 7 8.50 3.89 12.76
N PRO A 8 9.49 4.01 11.83
CA PRO A 8 9.29 4.57 10.49
C PRO A 8 8.20 3.85 9.68
N MET A 9 8.08 2.53 9.89
CA MET A 9 7.05 1.71 9.24
C MET A 9 5.63 2.21 9.54
N ASP A 10 5.38 2.59 10.79
CA ASP A 10 4.10 3.12 11.26
C ASP A 10 3.97 4.65 11.06
N ALA A 11 5.09 5.34 10.82
CA ALA A 11 5.11 6.78 10.58
C ALA A 11 4.57 7.20 9.20
N GLY A 12 4.36 6.24 8.29
CA GLY A 12 3.70 6.47 7.00
C GLY A 12 4.00 5.43 5.91
N ILE A 13 5.05 4.61 6.04
CA ILE A 13 5.45 3.64 5.00
C ILE A 13 4.35 2.58 4.77
N ILE A 14 3.86 1.93 5.82
CA ILE A 14 2.79 0.93 5.72
C ILE A 14 1.51 1.57 5.19
N HIS A 15 1.20 2.79 5.62
CA HIS A 15 0.02 3.52 5.14
C HIS A 15 0.12 3.78 3.62
N SER A 16 1.27 4.27 3.15
CA SER A 16 1.52 4.51 1.72
C SER A 16 1.33 3.24 0.90
N MET A 17 1.92 2.12 1.33
CA MET A 17 1.76 0.83 0.65
C MET A 17 0.29 0.38 0.63
N LYS A 18 -0.44 0.47 1.75
CA LYS A 18 -1.86 0.10 1.82
C LYS A 18 -2.73 0.96 0.90
N CYS A 19 -2.44 2.25 0.79
CA CYS A 19 -3.15 3.15 -0.13
C CYS A 19 -2.93 2.74 -1.59
N LYS A 20 -1.69 2.40 -1.97
CA LYS A 20 -1.37 1.90 -3.31
C LYS A 20 -2.03 0.55 -3.61
N TYR A 21 -1.98 -0.39 -2.67
CA TYR A 21 -2.69 -1.66 -2.80
C TYR A 21 -4.19 -1.47 -3.03
N ARG A 22 -4.84 -0.60 -2.24
CA ARG A 22 -6.28 -0.31 -2.37
C ARG A 22 -6.61 0.33 -3.71
N TYR A 23 -5.78 1.24 -4.20
CA TYR A 23 -5.97 1.85 -5.51
C TYR A 23 -5.94 0.82 -6.64
N GLU A 24 -4.95 -0.08 -6.64
CA GLU A 24 -4.84 -1.13 -7.66
C GLU A 24 -5.96 -2.15 -7.55
N PHE A 25 -6.34 -2.54 -6.33
CA PHE A 25 -7.46 -3.44 -6.09
C PHE A 25 -8.79 -2.85 -6.60
N LEU A 26 -9.07 -1.58 -6.33
CA LEU A 26 -10.27 -0.90 -6.85
C LEU A 26 -10.22 -0.72 -8.36
N THR A 27 -9.06 -0.38 -8.92
CA THR A 27 -8.87 -0.29 -10.38
C THR A 27 -9.15 -1.63 -11.06
N ARG A 28 -8.69 -2.73 -10.46
CA ARG A 28 -9.04 -4.10 -10.88
C ARG A 28 -10.55 -4.33 -10.79
N ALA A 29 -11.19 -4.01 -9.68
CA ALA A 29 -12.63 -4.22 -9.49
C ALA A 29 -13.47 -3.47 -10.55
N VAL A 30 -13.11 -2.22 -10.87
CA VAL A 30 -13.75 -1.43 -11.95
C VAL A 30 -13.56 -2.10 -13.32
N LYS A 31 -12.39 -2.69 -13.59
CA LYS A 31 -12.18 -3.45 -14.84
C LYS A 31 -13.05 -4.71 -14.89
N HIS A 32 -13.22 -5.41 -13.76
CA HIS A 32 -14.08 -6.59 -13.67
C HIS A 32 -15.57 -6.27 -13.79
N SER A 33 -16.01 -5.10 -13.31
CA SER A 33 -17.42 -4.69 -13.43
C SER A 33 -17.83 -4.44 -14.89
N ILE A 34 -16.86 -4.09 -15.75
CA ILE A 34 -17.10 -3.91 -17.20
C ILE A 34 -17.19 -5.27 -17.92
N THR A 35 -16.60 -6.33 -17.37
CA THR A 35 -16.53 -7.66 -18.01
C THR A 35 -17.58 -8.65 -17.52
N ASN A 36 -18.63 -8.18 -16.82
CA ASN A 36 -19.72 -9.00 -16.25
C ASN A 36 -19.24 -10.15 -15.35
N ASN A 37 -18.27 -9.89 -14.47
CA ASN A 37 -17.97 -10.83 -13.38
C ASN A 37 -18.97 -10.66 -12.23
N ASP A 38 -19.48 -11.78 -11.69
CA ASP A 38 -20.47 -11.80 -10.61
C ASP A 38 -19.90 -11.29 -9.26
N ASP A 39 -18.60 -11.47 -9.02
CA ASP A 39 -17.89 -10.90 -7.86
C ASP A 39 -16.65 -10.11 -8.31
N VAL A 40 -16.83 -8.79 -8.40
CA VAL A 40 -15.78 -7.85 -8.83
C VAL A 40 -14.67 -7.65 -7.78
N PHE A 41 -14.90 -8.09 -6.54
CA PHE A 41 -13.93 -7.99 -5.44
C PHE A 41 -13.22 -9.33 -5.15
N ALA A 42 -13.60 -10.40 -5.84
CA ALA A 42 -12.92 -11.69 -5.73
C ALA A 42 -11.43 -11.56 -6.04
N ILE A 43 -10.60 -11.99 -5.09
CA ILE A 43 -9.15 -12.02 -5.22
C ILE A 43 -8.60 -13.25 -4.52
N ASP A 44 -7.77 -14.02 -5.23
CA ASP A 44 -7.04 -15.12 -4.63
C ASP A 44 -5.74 -14.64 -3.96
N GLN A 45 -5.11 -15.53 -3.18
CA GLN A 45 -3.90 -15.18 -2.45
C GLN A 45 -2.73 -14.80 -3.38
N LEU A 46 -2.58 -15.44 -4.54
CA LEU A 46 -1.50 -15.13 -5.48
C LEU A 46 -1.66 -13.72 -6.05
N GLN A 47 -2.86 -13.36 -6.47
CA GLN A 47 -3.19 -12.03 -6.98
C GLN A 47 -2.99 -10.97 -5.89
N ALA A 48 -3.44 -11.22 -4.66
CA ALA A 48 -3.23 -10.31 -3.54
C ALA A 48 -1.74 -10.09 -3.26
N MET A 49 -0.93 -11.16 -3.28
CA MET A 49 0.53 -11.07 -3.10
C MET A 49 1.22 -10.30 -4.23
N GLN A 50 0.77 -10.47 -5.47
CA GLN A 50 1.26 -9.69 -6.61
C GLN A 50 0.94 -8.19 -6.45
N LEU A 51 -0.29 -7.85 -6.05
CA LEU A 51 -0.68 -6.46 -5.79
C LEU A 51 0.11 -5.84 -4.62
N ILE A 52 0.34 -6.58 -3.53
CA ILE A 52 1.16 -6.10 -2.40
C ILE A 52 2.60 -5.85 -2.86
N LYS A 53 3.17 -6.73 -3.68
CA LYS A 53 4.52 -6.55 -4.25
C LYS A 53 4.60 -5.26 -5.08
N LEU A 54 3.63 -5.01 -5.97
CA LEU A 54 3.59 -3.79 -6.77
C LEU A 54 3.43 -2.54 -5.88
N ALA A 55 2.48 -2.58 -4.94
CA ALA A 55 2.24 -1.49 -4.01
C ALA A 55 3.47 -1.15 -3.15
N TRP A 56 4.27 -2.16 -2.76
CA TRP A 56 5.53 -1.96 -2.06
C TRP A 56 6.58 -1.26 -2.93
N LEU A 57 6.74 -1.69 -4.19
CA LEU A 57 7.68 -1.09 -5.13
C LEU A 57 7.31 0.37 -5.49
N GLU A 58 6.05 0.75 -5.35
CA GLU A 58 5.58 2.12 -5.54
C GLU A 58 5.80 3.05 -4.33
N VAL A 59 6.19 2.51 -3.17
CA VAL A 59 6.55 3.37 -2.03
C VAL A 59 7.82 4.13 -2.39
N THR A 60 7.71 5.45 -2.49
CA THR A 60 8.81 6.28 -2.94
C THR A 60 9.91 6.39 -1.88
N VAL A 61 11.15 6.56 -2.33
CA VAL A 61 12.29 6.88 -1.45
C VAL A 61 11.97 8.12 -0.62
N MET A 62 11.34 9.14 -1.20
CA MET A 62 10.92 10.36 -0.49
C MET A 62 9.98 10.04 0.69
N THR A 63 8.96 9.19 0.49
CA THR A 63 8.06 8.77 1.57
C THR A 63 8.83 8.03 2.67
N ILE A 64 9.74 7.14 2.30
CA ILE A 64 10.57 6.41 3.26
C ILE A 64 11.40 7.42 4.06
N THR A 65 12.22 8.24 3.41
CA THR A 65 13.11 9.21 4.07
C THR A 65 12.34 10.14 5.00
N ASN A 66 11.20 10.68 4.55
CA ASN A 66 10.35 11.54 5.40
C ASN A 66 9.83 10.81 6.64
N CYS A 67 9.50 9.52 6.55
CA CYS A 67 9.09 8.75 7.72
C CYS A 67 10.24 8.55 8.71
N TRP A 68 11.47 8.31 8.22
CA TRP A 68 12.65 8.21 9.08
C TRP A 68 12.98 9.53 9.77
N TYR A 69 12.92 10.66 9.06
CA TYR A 69 13.06 12.00 9.65
C TYR A 69 11.99 12.28 10.70
N LYS A 70 10.73 11.97 10.39
CA LYS A 70 9.61 12.18 11.31
C LYS A 70 9.78 11.42 12.63
N THR A 71 10.43 10.26 12.61
CA THR A 71 10.76 9.49 13.82
C THR A 71 12.04 9.93 14.52
N GLY A 72 12.82 10.86 13.95
CA GLY A 72 14.08 11.34 14.51
C GLY A 72 15.23 10.32 14.45
N ILE A 73 15.09 9.22 13.71
CA ILE A 73 16.15 8.21 13.57
C ILE A 73 17.19 8.66 12.55
N MET A 74 16.77 9.36 11.51
CA MET A 74 17.66 9.98 10.52
C MET A 74 17.84 11.46 10.87
N PRO A 75 19.09 12.00 10.83
CA PRO A 75 19.41 13.36 11.26
C PRO A 75 18.90 14.45 10.33
#